data_AF-A0AAW6QEN5-F1
#
_entry.id   AF-A0AAW6QEN5-F1
#
_cell.length_a   1.000
_cell.length_b   1.000
_cell.length_c   1.000
_cell.angle_alpha   90.00
_cell.angle_beta   90.00
_cell.angle_gamma   90.00
#
_symmetry.space_group_name_H-M   'P 1'
#
loop_
_entity.id
_entity.type
_entity.pdbx_description
1 polymer ?
#
loop_
_entity_poly.entity_id
_entity_poly.type
_entity_poly.pdbx_seq_one_letter_code
_entity_poly.pdbx_strand_id
1 'polypeptide(L)'
;MLFSLTWSEVLLALHFTVVVACAVRVLYRQRNTGSAFAWLVILLAFPMVGVIAYLLVGETRIGRRRLARTSEMTQFYQNFASDYLTDEQHFSTDTQLPKSHQGIEKMVKKATGLGANQHNDMQLLTSTDDIINAMIDDIRQAKLSCLLAFYIIEPEGRIDALLQAVLDAAQRGVRCVILADAIGSGRFFRSQWHTKLQLAGVFVQSSLPISLLRTLYTRNDLRNHRKILVVDYYIGYTGSFNLIDPRYFKKDSGVGEWVDVMMRCTGAVVLEMAAVLYADIAVESEENLQLVQSYLLRYEQTDVAAIPTPTGNITTQVIPSAPEQDESIIYETILCAIHSATKRIVITTPYFVPNEPLLIALTTAARRGVDVTLILPEKVDSFMVRYASRAYFPLLLKHGIKIAQFNAGLLHAKTLVIDDDFSLFGTVNMDMRSFFLNLEISLAIYNRNMTEQIAALQQQYLADSRYIDEVDWLYRQKWWGLVENIVRLVSPLL
;
A
#
# COMPACT_ATOMS: atom_id res chain seq x y z
N MET A 1 -62.52 3.86 -15.46
CA MET A 1 -61.80 4.32 -14.25
C MET A 1 -60.32 4.26 -14.55
N LEU A 2 -59.73 5.38 -15.00
CA LEU A 2 -58.28 5.51 -15.07
C LEU A 2 -57.82 5.66 -13.62
N PHE A 3 -57.13 4.67 -13.07
CA PHE A 3 -56.50 4.80 -11.75
C PHE A 3 -55.53 5.99 -11.83
N SER A 4 -55.89 7.10 -11.20
CA SER A 4 -55.01 8.27 -11.12
C SER A 4 -53.88 7.91 -10.16
N LEU A 5 -52.74 7.50 -10.70
CA LEU A 5 -51.53 7.25 -9.92
C LEU A 5 -51.19 8.50 -9.11
N THR A 6 -51.10 8.33 -7.81
CA THR A 6 -50.64 9.38 -6.91
C THR A 6 -49.14 9.57 -7.07
N TRP A 7 -48.65 10.80 -6.86
CA TRP A 7 -47.22 11.09 -6.89
C TRP A 7 -46.42 10.23 -5.90
N SER A 8 -47.03 9.82 -4.78
CA SER A 8 -46.46 8.87 -3.83
C SER A 8 -46.22 7.49 -4.41
N GLU A 9 -47.15 6.94 -5.19
CA GLU A 9 -47.00 5.64 -5.85
C GLU A 9 -45.90 5.70 -6.92
N VAL A 10 -45.82 6.81 -7.66
CA VAL A 10 -44.76 7.04 -8.66
C VAL A 10 -43.38 7.11 -7.98
N LEU A 11 -43.25 7.87 -6.88
CA LEU A 11 -42.00 7.98 -6.13
C LEU A 11 -41.58 6.65 -5.50
N LEU A 12 -42.52 5.89 -4.95
CA LEU A 12 -42.25 4.58 -4.36
C LEU A 12 -41.78 3.58 -5.43
N ALA A 13 -42.46 3.55 -6.59
CA ALA A 13 -42.08 2.69 -7.71
C ALA A 13 -40.68 3.06 -8.23
N LEU A 14 -40.38 4.35 -8.40
CA LEU A 14 -39.07 4.83 -8.81
C LEU A 14 -37.98 4.43 -7.81
N HIS A 15 -38.23 4.64 -6.51
CA HIS A 15 -37.30 4.24 -5.47
C HIS A 15 -37.04 2.73 -5.49
N PHE A 16 -38.08 1.92 -5.58
CA PHE A 16 -37.97 0.46 -5.67
C PHE A 16 -37.14 0.03 -6.89
N THR A 17 -37.42 0.60 -8.07
CA THR A 17 -36.63 0.33 -9.28
C THR A 17 -35.15 0.68 -9.09
N VAL A 18 -34.84 1.82 -8.46
CA VAL A 18 -33.47 2.25 -8.19
C VAL A 18 -32.78 1.31 -7.21
N VAL A 19 -33.45 0.89 -6.13
CA VAL A 19 -32.91 -0.07 -5.16
C VAL A 19 -32.65 -1.41 -5.81
N VAL A 20 -33.59 -1.95 -6.61
CA VAL A 20 -33.41 -3.21 -7.33
C VAL A 20 -32.25 -3.10 -8.33
N ALA A 21 -32.16 -2.01 -9.08
CA ALA A 21 -31.06 -1.77 -10.00
C ALA A 21 -29.71 -1.71 -9.28
N CYS A 22 -29.63 -1.03 -8.12
CA CYS A 22 -28.42 -1.00 -7.30
C CYS A 22 -28.10 -2.38 -6.72
N ALA A 23 -29.08 -3.14 -6.25
CA ALA A 23 -28.88 -4.48 -5.69
C ALA A 23 -28.37 -5.47 -6.74
N VAL A 24 -28.97 -5.50 -7.94
CA VAL A 24 -28.47 -6.28 -9.07
C VAL A 24 -27.05 -5.86 -9.39
N ARG A 25 -26.77 -4.56 -9.39
CA ARG A 25 -25.44 -4.03 -9.69
C ARG A 25 -24.40 -4.41 -8.63
N VAL A 26 -24.74 -4.41 -7.34
CA VAL A 26 -23.90 -4.95 -6.26
C VAL A 26 -23.52 -6.39 -6.56
N LEU A 27 -24.48 -7.23 -6.93
CA LEU A 27 -24.25 -8.65 -7.23
C LEU A 27 -23.33 -8.88 -8.43
N TYR A 28 -23.38 -8.01 -9.45
CA TYR A 28 -22.52 -8.12 -10.63
C TYR A 28 -21.14 -7.49 -10.45
N ARG A 29 -21.00 -6.46 -9.59
CA ARG A 29 -19.77 -5.65 -9.50
C ARG A 29 -18.94 -5.95 -8.26
N GLN A 30 -19.56 -6.31 -7.14
CA GLN A 30 -18.85 -6.48 -5.89
C GLN A 30 -18.33 -7.91 -5.74
N ARG A 31 -17.02 -8.08 -5.92
CA ARG A 31 -16.35 -9.40 -5.85
C ARG A 31 -16.25 -9.95 -4.44
N ASN A 32 -16.04 -9.08 -3.45
CA ASN A 32 -16.01 -9.50 -2.06
C ASN A 32 -17.42 -9.78 -1.57
N THR A 33 -17.71 -11.04 -1.23
CA THR A 33 -19.02 -11.50 -0.77
C THR A 33 -19.47 -10.77 0.51
N GLY A 34 -18.55 -10.53 1.43
CA GLY A 34 -18.81 -9.76 2.66
C GLY A 34 -19.22 -8.32 2.36
N SER A 35 -18.48 -7.62 1.52
CA SER A 35 -18.83 -6.24 1.13
C SER A 35 -20.13 -6.20 0.33
N ALA A 36 -20.37 -7.18 -0.55
CA ALA A 36 -21.59 -7.27 -1.33
C ALA A 36 -22.81 -7.41 -0.42
N PHE A 37 -22.74 -8.32 0.55
CA PHE A 37 -23.80 -8.52 1.54
C PHE A 37 -24.02 -7.26 2.39
N ALA A 38 -22.95 -6.61 2.86
CA ALA A 38 -23.06 -5.36 3.62
C ALA A 38 -23.78 -4.26 2.83
N TRP A 39 -23.47 -4.10 1.53
CA TRP A 39 -24.16 -3.14 0.67
C TRP A 39 -25.62 -3.50 0.41
N LEU A 40 -25.95 -4.78 0.22
CA LEU A 40 -27.34 -5.21 0.08
C LEU A 40 -28.15 -4.90 1.34
N VAL A 41 -27.59 -5.16 2.53
CA VAL A 41 -28.23 -4.82 3.81
C VAL A 41 -28.43 -3.31 3.92
N ILE A 42 -27.43 -2.48 3.61
CA ILE A 42 -27.54 -1.03 3.66
C ILE A 42 -28.62 -0.51 2.69
N LEU A 43 -28.65 -1.03 1.46
CA LEU A 43 -29.63 -0.66 0.44
C LEU A 43 -31.07 -0.99 0.87
N LEU A 44 -31.28 -2.11 1.54
CA LEU A 44 -32.60 -2.58 1.98
C LEU A 44 -33.04 -1.96 3.32
N ALA A 45 -32.11 -1.76 4.26
CA ALA A 45 -32.41 -1.26 5.60
C ALA A 45 -32.57 0.26 5.66
N PHE A 46 -31.90 1.01 4.77
CA PHE A 46 -31.92 2.47 4.75
C PHE A 46 -32.40 3.00 3.39
N PRO A 47 -33.73 3.10 3.17
CA PRO A 47 -34.28 3.68 1.96
C PRO A 47 -33.71 5.08 1.69
N MET A 48 -33.42 5.38 0.43
CA MET A 48 -32.76 6.59 -0.08
C MET A 48 -31.31 6.78 0.37
N VAL A 49 -31.03 6.73 1.69
CA VAL A 49 -29.69 6.91 2.25
C VAL A 49 -28.75 5.80 1.78
N GLY A 50 -29.20 4.55 1.79
CA GLY A 50 -28.41 3.41 1.32
C GLY A 50 -28.10 3.48 -0.17
N VAL A 51 -29.04 3.98 -0.98
CA VAL A 51 -28.82 4.22 -2.42
C VAL A 51 -27.77 5.30 -2.62
N ILE A 52 -27.91 6.44 -1.93
CA ILE A 52 -26.92 7.54 -2.00
C ILE A 52 -25.54 7.03 -1.55
N ALA A 53 -25.47 6.34 -0.42
CA ALA A 53 -24.22 5.78 0.10
C ALA A 53 -23.57 4.80 -0.89
N TYR A 54 -24.34 3.88 -1.49
CA TYR A 54 -23.84 2.93 -2.48
C TYR A 54 -23.33 3.64 -3.74
N LEU A 55 -24.06 4.65 -4.23
CA LEU A 55 -23.64 5.41 -5.40
C LEU A 55 -22.40 6.26 -5.15
N LEU A 56 -22.10 6.65 -3.91
CA LEU A 56 -20.91 7.43 -3.57
C LEU A 56 -19.68 6.55 -3.25
N VAL A 57 -19.87 5.42 -2.56
CA VAL A 57 -18.78 4.63 -1.97
C VAL A 57 -18.81 3.15 -2.36
N GLY A 58 -19.95 2.63 -2.80
CA GLY A 58 -20.16 1.18 -2.94
C GLY A 58 -19.46 0.50 -4.10
N GLU A 59 -18.96 1.25 -5.08
CA GLU A 59 -18.26 0.68 -6.24
C GLU A 59 -16.84 1.19 -6.33
N THR A 60 -15.89 0.30 -6.60
CA THR A 60 -14.49 0.59 -6.90
C THR A 60 -14.33 1.20 -8.30
N ARG A 61 -14.86 2.41 -8.48
CA ARG A 61 -14.75 3.15 -9.74
C ARG A 61 -13.48 4.02 -9.75
N ILE A 62 -12.46 3.64 -10.51
CA ILE A 62 -11.30 4.53 -10.75
C ILE A 62 -11.53 5.44 -11.98
N GLY A 63 -12.46 5.04 -12.86
CA GLY A 63 -12.88 5.79 -14.05
C GLY A 63 -12.23 5.25 -15.33
N ARG A 64 -13.03 5.11 -16.41
CA ARG A 64 -12.58 4.47 -17.68
C ARG A 64 -11.35 5.13 -18.31
N ARG A 65 -11.21 6.46 -18.18
CA ARG A 65 -10.06 7.20 -18.71
C ARG A 65 -8.78 6.89 -17.97
N ARG A 66 -8.85 6.61 -16.67
CA ARG A 66 -7.68 6.23 -15.87
C ARG A 66 -7.22 4.83 -16.24
N LEU A 67 -8.16 3.87 -16.31
CA LEU A 67 -7.90 2.52 -16.80
C LEU A 67 -7.27 2.50 -18.20
N ALA A 68 -7.80 3.28 -19.14
CA ALA A 68 -7.23 3.37 -20.50
C ALA A 68 -5.76 3.83 -20.48
N ARG A 69 -5.43 4.83 -19.67
CA ARG A 69 -4.06 5.34 -19.52
C ARG A 69 -3.15 4.37 -18.78
N THR A 70 -3.68 3.59 -17.83
CA THR A 70 -2.92 2.50 -17.21
C THR A 70 -2.53 1.45 -18.25
N SER A 71 -3.48 1.02 -19.10
CA SER A 71 -3.18 0.09 -20.20
C SER A 71 -2.16 0.65 -21.17
N GLU A 72 -2.29 1.92 -21.54
CA GLU A 72 -1.34 2.59 -22.44
C GLU A 72 0.06 2.69 -21.83
N MET A 73 0.17 3.10 -20.57
CA MET A 73 1.46 3.13 -19.87
C MET A 73 2.06 1.75 -19.72
N THR A 74 1.25 0.73 -19.44
CA THR A 74 1.73 -0.66 -19.35
C THR A 74 2.33 -1.11 -20.68
N GLN A 75 1.65 -0.82 -21.79
CA GLN A 75 2.15 -1.13 -23.13
C GLN A 75 3.42 -0.33 -23.45
N PHE A 76 3.45 0.96 -23.12
CA PHE A 76 4.63 1.80 -23.30
C PHE A 76 5.83 1.25 -22.53
N TYR A 77 5.66 0.87 -21.26
CA TYR A 77 6.72 0.28 -20.46
C TYR A 77 7.18 -1.07 -20.97
N GLN A 78 6.27 -1.92 -21.43
CA GLN A 78 6.64 -3.22 -22.00
C GLN A 78 7.50 -3.04 -23.25
N ASN A 79 7.12 -2.12 -24.14
CA ASN A 79 7.92 -1.78 -25.32
C ASN A 79 9.27 -1.16 -24.92
N PHE A 80 9.27 -0.22 -23.98
CA PHE A 80 10.50 0.39 -23.48
C PHE A 80 11.44 -0.66 -22.84
N ALA A 81 10.90 -1.58 -22.04
CA ALA A 81 11.68 -2.65 -21.45
C ALA A 81 12.20 -3.64 -22.50
N SER A 82 11.39 -4.00 -23.50
CA SER A 82 11.81 -4.89 -24.58
C SER A 82 12.90 -4.29 -25.45
N ASP A 83 12.83 -2.98 -25.68
CA ASP A 83 13.73 -2.29 -26.60
C ASP A 83 15.04 -1.87 -25.93
N TYR A 84 15.05 -1.65 -24.60
CA TYR A 84 16.18 -1.02 -23.90
C TYR A 84 16.68 -1.75 -22.64
N LEU A 85 15.90 -2.67 -22.04
CA LEU A 85 16.25 -3.37 -20.80
C LEU A 85 16.49 -4.89 -21.00
N THR A 86 16.35 -5.38 -22.22
CA THR A 86 16.56 -6.79 -22.62
C THR A 86 18.04 -7.18 -22.71
N ASP A 87 18.97 -6.27 -22.43
CA ASP A 87 20.37 -6.65 -22.26
C ASP A 87 20.47 -7.56 -21.02
N GLU A 88 20.73 -8.86 -21.25
CA GLU A 88 20.74 -9.92 -20.24
C GLU A 88 21.64 -9.62 -19.03
N GLN A 89 22.53 -8.63 -19.15
CA GLN A 89 23.49 -8.21 -18.13
C GLN A 89 22.89 -7.46 -16.94
N HIS A 90 21.69 -6.85 -17.06
CA HIS A 90 21.08 -6.07 -15.97
C HIS A 90 19.78 -6.64 -15.42
N PHE A 91 19.03 -7.39 -16.23
CA PHE A 91 17.79 -8.06 -15.82
C PHE A 91 17.87 -9.56 -16.09
N SER A 92 18.96 -10.22 -15.65
CA SER A 92 19.06 -11.69 -15.75
C SER A 92 17.86 -12.33 -15.05
N THR A 93 16.95 -12.89 -15.86
CA THR A 93 15.77 -13.61 -15.39
C THR A 93 16.07 -15.05 -14.99
N ASP A 94 17.31 -15.51 -15.16
CA ASP A 94 17.74 -16.87 -14.79
C ASP A 94 18.09 -16.93 -13.30
N THR A 95 17.20 -16.38 -12.47
CA THR A 95 17.34 -16.44 -11.03
C THR A 95 17.07 -17.86 -10.56
N GLN A 96 18.10 -18.55 -10.05
CA GLN A 96 17.93 -19.82 -9.34
C GLN A 96 17.27 -19.59 -7.97
N LEU A 97 16.00 -19.19 -7.98
CA LEU A 97 15.19 -19.12 -6.78
C LEU A 97 14.91 -20.54 -6.24
N PRO A 98 14.87 -20.72 -4.91
CA PRO A 98 14.40 -21.95 -4.30
C PRO A 98 13.03 -22.34 -4.88
N LYS A 99 12.79 -23.65 -5.06
CA LYS A 99 11.53 -24.16 -5.65
C LYS A 99 10.28 -23.67 -4.92
N SER A 100 10.38 -23.42 -3.61
CA SER A 100 9.31 -22.85 -2.78
C SER A 100 8.83 -21.47 -3.24
N HIS A 101 9.71 -20.67 -3.84
CA HIS A 101 9.47 -19.27 -4.16
C HIS A 101 9.21 -19.01 -5.65
N GLN A 102 9.57 -19.96 -6.52
CA GLN A 102 9.35 -19.86 -7.97
C GLN A 102 7.87 -19.68 -8.36
N GLY A 103 6.95 -20.23 -7.56
CA GLY A 103 5.51 -20.06 -7.80
C GLY A 103 5.06 -18.60 -7.60
N ILE A 104 5.58 -17.96 -6.54
CA ILE A 104 5.29 -16.55 -6.24
C ILE A 104 5.88 -15.66 -7.32
N GLU A 105 7.16 -15.85 -7.66
CA GLU A 105 7.84 -15.05 -8.67
C GLU A 105 7.10 -15.07 -10.02
N LYS A 106 6.74 -16.26 -10.50
CA LYS A 106 6.06 -16.43 -11.79
C LYS A 106 4.68 -15.80 -11.80
N MET A 107 3.94 -15.92 -10.70
CA MET A 107 2.61 -15.34 -10.56
C MET A 107 2.69 -13.81 -10.59
N VAL A 108 3.59 -13.20 -9.80
CA VAL A 108 3.81 -11.76 -9.79
C VAL A 108 4.29 -11.26 -11.15
N LYS A 109 5.27 -11.93 -11.77
CA LYS A 109 5.81 -11.56 -13.09
C LYS A 109 4.73 -11.60 -14.17
N LYS A 110 3.89 -12.64 -14.16
CA LYS A 110 2.79 -12.78 -15.13
C LYS A 110 1.75 -11.66 -14.99
N ALA A 111 1.44 -11.24 -13.76
CA ALA A 111 0.43 -10.23 -13.49
C ALA A 111 0.92 -8.79 -13.68
N THR A 112 2.19 -8.53 -13.35
CA THR A 112 2.75 -7.16 -13.31
C THR A 112 3.74 -6.85 -14.42
N GLY A 113 4.30 -7.87 -15.08
CA GLY A 113 5.45 -7.75 -15.97
C GLY A 113 6.79 -7.60 -15.23
N LEU A 114 6.79 -7.40 -13.91
CA LEU A 114 7.99 -7.20 -13.10
C LEU A 114 8.46 -8.54 -12.52
N GLY A 115 9.61 -9.02 -13.02
CA GLY A 115 10.22 -10.27 -12.56
C GLY A 115 11.12 -10.07 -11.35
N ALA A 116 11.53 -11.17 -10.72
CA ALA A 116 12.63 -11.08 -9.75
C ALA A 116 13.93 -10.68 -10.46
N ASN A 117 14.67 -9.75 -9.89
CA ASN A 117 15.96 -9.30 -10.40
C ASN A 117 17.05 -9.46 -9.33
N GLN A 118 18.29 -9.68 -9.79
CA GLN A 118 19.48 -9.89 -8.97
C GLN A 118 20.33 -8.62 -8.85
N HIS A 119 21.42 -8.75 -8.08
CA HIS A 119 22.45 -7.74 -7.92
C HIS A 119 22.05 -6.47 -7.18
N ASN A 120 20.93 -6.50 -6.46
CA ASN A 120 20.51 -5.38 -5.63
C ASN A 120 21.28 -5.37 -4.31
N ASP A 121 21.48 -4.17 -3.79
CA ASP A 121 21.90 -3.94 -2.41
C ASP A 121 20.76 -3.26 -1.65
N MET A 122 20.64 -3.58 -0.37
CA MET A 122 19.54 -3.11 0.47
C MET A 122 20.02 -2.85 1.88
N GLN A 123 19.60 -1.71 2.42
CA GLN A 123 19.88 -1.29 3.78
C GLN A 123 18.56 -1.01 4.50
N LEU A 124 18.34 -1.73 5.60
CA LEU A 124 17.19 -1.56 6.46
C LEU A 124 17.42 -0.36 7.40
N LEU A 125 16.55 0.65 7.30
CA LEU A 125 16.58 1.85 8.16
C LEU A 125 15.40 1.79 9.12
N THR A 126 15.69 1.74 10.42
CA THR A 126 14.72 1.36 11.46
C THR A 126 14.35 2.51 12.40
N SER A 127 15.10 3.61 12.38
CA SER A 127 14.80 4.80 13.17
C SER A 127 14.35 5.94 12.26
N THR A 128 13.39 6.74 12.72
CA THR A 128 12.93 7.95 12.01
C THR A 128 14.10 8.86 11.66
N ASP A 129 15.03 9.05 12.59
CA ASP A 129 16.09 10.01 12.38
C ASP A 129 17.08 9.55 11.31
N ASP A 130 17.41 8.25 11.26
CA ASP A 130 18.26 7.65 10.24
C ASP A 130 17.57 7.67 8.86
N ILE A 131 16.27 7.38 8.81
CA ILE A 131 15.48 7.43 7.56
C ILE A 131 15.55 8.85 6.96
N ILE A 132 15.20 9.87 7.76
CA ILE A 132 15.19 11.25 7.27
C ILE A 132 16.59 11.73 6.91
N ASN A 133 17.61 11.41 7.72
CA ASN A 133 19.01 11.77 7.44
C ASN A 133 19.47 11.19 6.10
N ALA A 134 19.29 9.87 5.90
CA ALA A 134 19.70 9.19 4.69
C ALA A 134 19.00 9.77 3.44
N MET A 135 17.68 10.01 3.53
CA MET A 135 16.94 10.65 2.44
C MET A 135 17.47 12.05 2.13
N ILE A 136 17.70 12.90 3.14
CA ILE A 136 18.24 14.25 2.95
C ILE A 136 19.63 14.21 2.30
N ASP A 137 20.51 13.33 2.78
CA ASP A 137 21.87 13.25 2.28
C ASP A 137 21.94 12.74 0.83
N ASP A 138 21.09 11.78 0.46
CA ASP A 138 20.98 11.34 -0.93
C ASP A 138 20.37 12.43 -1.82
N ILE A 139 19.32 13.15 -1.36
CA ILE A 139 18.72 14.27 -2.12
C ILE A 139 19.71 15.41 -2.34
N ARG A 140 20.57 15.70 -1.35
CA ARG A 140 21.63 16.72 -1.47
C ARG A 140 22.69 16.32 -2.50
N GLN A 141 22.95 15.03 -2.64
CA GLN A 141 23.92 14.48 -3.59
C GLN A 141 23.34 14.27 -4.99
N ALA A 142 22.01 14.36 -5.15
CA ALA A 142 21.32 14.19 -6.42
C ALA A 142 21.87 15.12 -7.52
N LYS A 143 22.05 14.56 -8.71
CA LYS A 143 22.60 15.25 -9.90
C LYS A 143 21.63 15.27 -11.08
N LEU A 144 20.76 14.27 -11.21
CA LEU A 144 19.91 14.04 -12.36
C LEU A 144 18.43 14.19 -12.00
N SER A 145 17.97 13.47 -10.98
CA SER A 145 16.55 13.40 -10.63
C SER A 145 16.31 13.13 -9.15
N CYS A 146 15.17 13.62 -8.66
CA CYS A 146 14.66 13.34 -7.32
C CYS A 146 13.14 13.20 -7.40
N LEU A 147 12.64 11.98 -7.31
CA LEU A 147 11.22 11.63 -7.51
C LEU A 147 10.64 11.12 -6.20
N LEU A 148 9.57 11.75 -5.71
CA LEU A 148 8.90 11.38 -4.47
C LEU A 148 7.44 11.03 -4.76
N ALA A 149 6.95 9.92 -4.21
CA ALA A 149 5.54 9.56 -4.16
C ALA A 149 5.15 9.14 -2.74
N PHE A 150 4.30 9.92 -2.07
CA PHE A 150 3.92 9.65 -0.68
C PHE A 150 2.44 9.85 -0.41
N TYR A 151 1.88 9.00 0.47
CA TYR A 151 0.52 9.16 0.97
C TYR A 151 0.36 10.42 1.83
N ILE A 152 1.20 10.56 2.86
CA ILE A 152 1.22 11.74 3.75
C ILE A 152 2.55 12.45 3.61
N ILE A 153 2.45 13.74 3.29
CA ILE A 153 3.49 14.74 3.46
C ILE A 153 2.95 15.75 4.48
N GLU A 154 3.57 15.79 5.65
CA GLU A 154 3.28 16.77 6.70
C GLU A 154 4.49 17.69 6.87
N PRO A 155 4.42 18.94 6.39
CA PRO A 155 5.55 19.87 6.43
C PRO A 155 5.72 20.48 7.83
N GLU A 156 6.17 19.65 8.77
CA GLU A 156 6.52 20.04 10.13
C GLU A 156 7.81 19.33 10.59
N GLY A 157 8.52 19.97 11.52
CA GLY A 157 9.70 19.38 12.15
C GLY A 157 10.80 19.05 11.15
N ARG A 158 11.31 17.82 11.19
CA ARG A 158 12.39 17.38 10.30
C ARG A 158 11.98 17.27 8.82
N ILE A 159 10.68 17.20 8.52
CA ILE A 159 10.20 17.15 7.13
C ILE A 159 10.40 18.49 6.41
N ASP A 160 10.39 19.62 7.14
CA ASP A 160 10.76 20.91 6.56
C ASP A 160 12.18 20.90 5.98
N ALA A 161 13.13 20.24 6.67
CA ALA A 161 14.50 20.11 6.19
C ALA A 161 14.61 19.22 4.95
N LEU A 162 13.77 18.18 4.84
CA LEU A 162 13.70 17.33 3.66
C LEU A 162 13.11 18.08 2.47
N LEU A 163 12.01 18.82 2.66
CA LEU A 163 11.43 19.65 1.60
C LEU A 163 12.38 20.77 1.18
N GLN A 164 13.15 21.34 2.11
CA GLN A 164 14.22 22.29 1.78
C GLN A 164 15.30 21.63 0.91
N ALA A 165 15.74 20.41 1.22
CA ALA A 165 16.72 19.70 0.41
C ALA A 165 16.22 19.44 -1.02
N VAL A 166 14.94 19.12 -1.20
CA VAL A 166 14.32 18.99 -2.53
C VAL A 166 14.30 20.33 -3.27
N LEU A 167 13.94 21.41 -2.58
CA LEU A 167 13.96 22.76 -3.15
C LEU A 167 15.37 23.15 -3.61
N ASP A 168 16.37 22.92 -2.77
CA ASP A 168 17.77 23.21 -3.08
C ASP A 168 18.26 22.36 -4.26
N ALA A 169 17.82 21.10 -4.36
CA ALA A 169 18.13 20.24 -5.51
C ALA A 169 17.55 20.79 -6.81
N ALA A 170 16.28 21.22 -6.79
CA ALA A 170 15.64 21.83 -7.96
C ALA A 170 16.37 23.11 -8.40
N GLN A 171 16.80 23.94 -7.46
CA GLN A 171 17.59 25.15 -7.75
C GLN A 171 18.97 24.86 -8.35
N ARG A 172 19.57 23.71 -8.05
CA ARG A 172 20.80 23.22 -8.71
C ARG A 172 20.55 22.69 -10.12
N GLY A 173 19.30 22.60 -10.56
CA GLY A 173 18.92 22.04 -11.86
C GLY A 173 18.58 20.55 -11.84
N VAL A 174 18.52 19.92 -10.65
CA VAL A 174 18.05 18.52 -10.53
C VAL A 174 16.56 18.47 -10.85
N ARG A 175 16.12 17.50 -11.65
CA ARG A 175 14.70 17.34 -11.95
C ARG A 175 13.98 16.76 -10.73
N CYS A 176 13.20 17.60 -10.05
CA CYS A 176 12.46 17.22 -8.87
C CYS A 176 10.97 17.01 -9.17
N VAL A 177 10.41 15.91 -8.68
CA VAL A 177 9.00 15.53 -8.82
C VAL A 177 8.44 15.13 -7.46
N ILE A 178 7.27 15.64 -7.10
CA ILE A 178 6.51 15.22 -5.92
C ILE A 178 5.10 14.82 -6.35
N LEU A 179 4.77 13.55 -6.19
CA LEU A 179 3.41 13.02 -6.24
C LEU A 179 2.91 12.81 -4.80
N ALA A 180 1.81 13.47 -4.44
CA ALA A 180 1.26 13.34 -3.09
C ALA A 180 -0.23 13.04 -3.12
N ASP A 181 -0.71 12.12 -2.29
CA ASP A 181 -2.14 11.81 -2.21
C ASP A 181 -2.94 13.03 -1.75
N ALA A 182 -4.03 13.33 -2.45
CA ALA A 182 -4.83 14.53 -2.21
C ALA A 182 -5.44 14.61 -0.79
N ILE A 183 -5.80 13.47 -0.19
CA ILE A 183 -6.39 13.43 1.15
C ILE A 183 -5.29 13.37 2.20
N GLY A 184 -4.37 12.42 2.08
CA GLY A 184 -3.31 12.20 3.06
C GLY A 184 -2.40 13.43 3.20
N SER A 185 -2.14 14.13 2.10
CA SER A 185 -1.24 15.30 2.05
C SER A 185 -1.99 16.63 1.95
N GLY A 186 -3.25 16.68 2.39
CA GLY A 186 -4.07 17.90 2.32
C GLY A 186 -3.51 19.09 3.12
N ARG A 187 -2.68 18.87 4.14
CA ARG A 187 -1.96 19.94 4.86
C ARG A 187 -0.79 20.49 4.03
N PHE A 188 -0.01 19.63 3.38
CA PHE A 188 1.04 20.02 2.44
C PHE A 188 0.50 20.90 1.31
N PHE A 189 -0.57 20.50 0.61
CA PHE A 189 -1.13 21.27 -0.51
C PHE A 189 -1.66 22.66 -0.11
N ARG A 190 -2.06 22.84 1.15
CA ARG A 190 -2.53 24.13 1.71
C ARG A 190 -1.40 24.95 2.35
N SER A 191 -0.22 24.38 2.50
CA SER A 191 0.93 25.05 3.10
C SER A 191 1.68 25.91 2.09
N GLN A 192 2.54 26.80 2.61
CA GLN A 192 3.46 27.59 1.78
C GLN A 192 4.46 26.73 0.99
N TRP A 193 4.73 25.49 1.41
CA TRP A 193 5.69 24.61 0.73
C TRP A 193 5.25 24.25 -0.68
N HIS A 194 3.96 24.01 -0.88
CA HIS A 194 3.43 23.69 -2.20
C HIS A 194 3.80 24.78 -3.22
N THR A 195 3.55 26.05 -2.89
CA THR A 195 3.90 27.18 -3.77
C THR A 195 5.42 27.38 -3.88
N LYS A 196 6.17 27.27 -2.78
CA LYS A 196 7.64 27.42 -2.80
C LYS A 196 8.32 26.41 -3.72
N LEU A 197 7.91 25.14 -3.65
CA LEU A 197 8.46 24.06 -4.47
C LEU A 197 8.12 24.27 -5.95
N GLN A 198 6.88 24.64 -6.28
CA GLN A 198 6.49 24.96 -7.66
C GLN A 198 7.30 26.13 -8.23
N LEU A 199 7.49 27.20 -7.45
CA LEU A 199 8.31 28.35 -7.87
C LEU A 199 9.78 28.00 -8.05
N ALA A 200 10.29 27.00 -7.33
CA ALA A 200 11.64 26.48 -7.50
C ALA A 200 11.78 25.50 -8.68
N GLY A 201 10.69 25.24 -9.43
CA GLY A 201 10.70 24.35 -10.59
C GLY A 201 10.42 22.88 -10.29
N VAL A 202 9.99 22.54 -9.08
CA VAL A 202 9.57 21.18 -8.72
C VAL A 202 8.21 20.88 -9.36
N PHE A 203 8.09 19.76 -10.08
CA PHE A 203 6.80 19.30 -10.58
C PHE A 203 6.01 18.65 -9.44
N VAL A 204 4.97 19.33 -8.97
CA VAL A 204 4.11 18.85 -7.87
C VAL A 204 2.75 18.41 -8.42
N GLN A 205 2.42 17.13 -8.26
CA GLN A 205 1.19 16.52 -8.71
C GLN A 205 0.38 15.96 -7.54
N SER A 206 -0.93 16.21 -7.55
CA SER A 206 -1.87 15.57 -6.62
C SER A 206 -2.36 14.24 -7.19
N SER A 207 -2.24 13.17 -6.41
CA SER A 207 -2.77 11.85 -6.78
C SER A 207 -4.20 11.66 -6.27
N LEU A 208 -5.04 11.05 -7.09
CA LEU A 208 -6.45 10.74 -6.78
C LEU A 208 -7.20 11.96 -6.20
N PRO A 209 -7.20 13.11 -6.90
CA PRO A 209 -7.82 14.34 -6.40
C PRO A 209 -9.34 14.17 -6.22
N ILE A 210 -9.87 14.69 -5.11
CA ILE A 210 -11.31 14.71 -4.85
C ILE A 210 -11.97 15.78 -5.72
N SER A 211 -13.08 15.44 -6.36
CA SER A 211 -13.96 16.42 -7.00
C SER A 211 -15.41 16.00 -6.85
N LEU A 212 -16.26 16.95 -6.43
CA LEU A 212 -17.71 16.73 -6.28
C LEU A 212 -18.34 16.21 -7.60
N LEU A 213 -17.90 16.75 -8.74
CA LEU A 213 -18.33 16.31 -10.07
C LEU A 213 -17.79 14.91 -10.43
N ARG A 214 -16.59 14.55 -9.97
CA ARG A 214 -16.00 13.21 -10.19
C ARG A 214 -16.62 12.14 -9.30
N THR A 215 -17.19 12.48 -8.15
CA THR A 215 -17.80 11.54 -7.18
C THR A 215 -18.91 10.67 -7.80
N LEU A 216 -19.57 11.15 -8.86
CA LEU A 216 -20.57 10.36 -9.61
C LEU A 216 -19.94 9.25 -10.48
N TYR A 217 -18.65 9.38 -10.81
CA TYR A 217 -17.93 8.54 -11.78
C TYR A 217 -16.68 7.85 -11.20
N THR A 218 -16.19 8.29 -10.03
CA THR A 218 -15.02 7.75 -9.33
C THR A 218 -15.26 7.63 -7.83
N ARG A 219 -14.74 6.57 -7.22
CA ARG A 219 -14.79 6.30 -5.78
C ARG A 219 -13.71 7.14 -5.08
N ASN A 220 -14.11 8.04 -4.19
CA ASN A 220 -13.21 9.02 -3.61
C ASN A 220 -12.36 8.50 -2.44
N ASP A 221 -12.62 7.31 -1.90
CA ASP A 221 -11.84 6.72 -0.80
C ASP A 221 -10.73 5.78 -1.29
N LEU A 222 -10.52 5.64 -2.62
CA LEU A 222 -9.31 5.03 -3.16
C LEU A 222 -8.15 6.01 -3.00
N ARG A 223 -7.02 5.56 -2.48
CA ARG A 223 -5.89 6.43 -2.12
C ARG A 223 -4.58 5.87 -2.63
N ASN A 224 -3.64 6.76 -2.95
CA ASN A 224 -2.28 6.35 -3.27
C ASN A 224 -1.51 6.18 -1.96
N HIS A 225 -1.32 4.93 -1.56
CA HIS A 225 -0.70 4.60 -0.28
C HIS A 225 0.80 4.24 -0.42
N ARG A 226 1.34 4.39 -1.64
CA ARG A 226 2.75 4.16 -1.94
C ARG A 226 3.65 5.22 -1.28
N LYS A 227 4.87 4.80 -0.98
CA LYS A 227 5.93 5.59 -0.34
C LYS A 227 7.20 5.25 -1.08
N ILE A 228 7.57 6.11 -2.03
CA ILE A 228 8.68 5.90 -2.94
C ILE A 228 9.51 7.18 -2.97
N LEU A 229 10.81 7.07 -2.77
CA LEU A 229 11.77 8.10 -3.16
C LEU A 229 12.77 7.46 -4.12
N VAL A 230 13.02 8.08 -5.28
CA VAL A 230 14.05 7.68 -6.23
C VAL A 230 14.98 8.87 -6.46
N VAL A 231 16.27 8.65 -6.28
CA VAL A 231 17.33 9.63 -6.54
C VAL A 231 18.22 9.10 -7.65
N ASP A 232 18.35 9.91 -8.71
CA ASP A 232 19.20 9.65 -9.88
C ASP A 232 19.00 8.27 -10.53
N TYR A 233 17.83 7.66 -10.34
CA TYR A 233 17.52 6.28 -10.79
C TYR A 233 18.45 5.19 -10.24
N TYR A 234 19.26 5.54 -9.25
CA TYR A 234 20.28 4.69 -8.68
C TYR A 234 19.96 4.29 -7.24
N ILE A 235 19.43 5.24 -6.46
CA ILE A 235 19.03 5.01 -5.07
C ILE A 235 17.51 5.08 -5.01
N GLY A 236 16.90 4.08 -4.39
CA GLY A 236 15.47 4.01 -4.16
C GLY A 236 15.13 3.77 -2.69
N TYR A 237 13.96 4.23 -2.28
CA TYR A 237 13.42 3.99 -0.95
C TYR A 237 11.98 3.52 -1.04
N THR A 238 11.62 2.48 -0.30
CA THR A 238 10.22 2.07 -0.09
C THR A 238 10.05 1.36 1.25
N GLY A 239 8.82 1.22 1.77
CA GLY A 239 8.54 0.83 3.15
C GLY A 239 7.39 1.62 3.79
N SER A 240 7.30 1.65 5.12
CA SER A 240 6.09 2.11 5.81
C SER A 240 6.06 3.60 6.16
N PHE A 241 7.22 4.27 6.14
CA PHE A 241 7.41 5.65 6.56
C PHE A 241 6.71 6.66 5.64
N ASN A 242 5.76 7.42 6.20
CA ASN A 242 5.27 8.63 5.55
C ASN A 242 6.25 9.78 5.80
N LEU A 243 6.21 10.85 4.99
CA LEU A 243 6.99 12.07 5.26
C LEU A 243 6.33 12.87 6.39
N ILE A 244 6.49 12.34 7.61
CA ILE A 244 6.01 12.92 8.86
C ILE A 244 7.15 12.94 9.88
N ASP A 245 7.18 13.96 10.74
CA ASP A 245 7.98 13.93 11.95
C ASP A 245 7.07 13.43 13.10
N PRO A 246 7.29 12.21 13.64
CA PRO A 246 6.39 11.61 14.63
C PRO A 246 6.29 12.41 15.93
N ARG A 247 7.27 13.29 16.22
CA ARG A 247 7.24 14.19 17.38
C ARG A 247 6.16 15.27 17.27
N TYR A 248 5.74 15.59 16.04
CA TYR A 248 4.73 16.62 15.74
C TYR A 248 3.44 16.03 15.19
N PHE A 249 3.53 14.87 14.53
CA PHE A 249 2.39 14.23 13.88
C PHE A 249 1.48 13.51 14.88
N LYS A 250 0.18 13.87 14.87
CA LYS A 250 -0.88 13.21 15.67
C LYS A 250 -0.56 13.04 17.18
N LYS A 251 0.25 13.92 17.78
CA LYS A 251 0.65 13.85 19.20
C LYS A 251 -0.54 13.75 20.18
N ASP A 252 -1.68 14.34 19.84
CA ASP A 252 -2.88 14.36 20.68
C ASP A 252 -3.80 13.14 20.49
N SER A 253 -3.42 12.19 19.63
CA SER A 253 -4.24 10.99 19.33
C SER A 253 -4.12 9.87 20.38
N GLY A 254 -3.19 9.99 21.34
CA GLY A 254 -3.00 9.02 22.42
C GLY A 254 -2.35 7.69 22.02
N VAL A 255 -1.82 7.59 20.78
CA VAL A 255 -1.15 6.39 20.26
C VAL A 255 0.37 6.42 20.40
N GLY A 256 0.95 7.55 20.79
CA GLY A 256 2.40 7.75 20.83
C GLY A 256 2.99 8.08 19.45
N GLU A 257 4.31 8.06 19.36
CA GLU A 257 5.05 8.28 18.11
C GLU A 257 4.83 7.11 17.14
N TRP A 258 4.81 7.40 15.84
CA TRP A 258 4.74 6.37 14.81
C TRP A 258 6.09 5.68 14.66
N VAL A 259 6.10 4.36 14.73
CA VAL A 259 7.29 3.51 14.56
C VAL A 259 7.23 2.88 13.18
N ASP A 260 8.10 3.35 12.30
CA ASP A 260 8.13 3.05 10.88
C ASP A 260 9.51 2.54 10.44
N VAL A 261 9.56 1.90 9.29
CA VAL A 261 10.77 1.31 8.72
C VAL A 261 10.83 1.61 7.22
N MET A 262 12.05 1.83 6.72
CA MET A 262 12.32 2.12 5.32
C MET A 262 13.42 1.19 4.80
N MET A 263 13.29 0.71 3.57
CA MET A 263 14.36 0.04 2.86
C MET A 263 15.00 1.03 1.90
N ARG A 264 16.30 1.27 2.04
CA ARG A 264 17.11 1.96 1.03
C ARG A 264 17.68 0.90 0.10
N CYS A 265 17.47 1.04 -1.19
CA CYS A 265 17.87 0.07 -2.20
C CYS A 265 18.77 0.72 -3.26
N THR A 266 19.69 -0.06 -3.81
CA THR A 266 20.34 0.22 -5.10
C THR A 266 20.20 -1.00 -6.00
N GLY A 267 20.18 -0.78 -7.30
CA GLY A 267 20.05 -1.86 -8.28
C GLY A 267 18.85 -1.73 -9.21
N ALA A 268 18.58 -2.79 -9.98
CA ALA A 268 17.49 -2.84 -10.94
C ALA A 268 16.11 -2.58 -10.29
N VAL A 269 15.95 -2.95 -9.02
CA VAL A 269 14.76 -2.65 -8.20
C VAL A 269 14.40 -1.14 -8.20
N VAL A 270 15.39 -0.26 -8.31
CA VAL A 270 15.17 1.20 -8.30
C VAL A 270 14.49 1.67 -9.59
N LEU A 271 14.84 1.06 -10.72
CA LEU A 271 14.20 1.35 -12.01
C LEU A 271 12.75 0.88 -12.01
N GLU A 272 12.46 -0.28 -11.44
CA GLU A 272 11.09 -0.77 -11.27
C GLU A 272 10.26 0.16 -10.37
N MET A 273 10.82 0.65 -9.26
CA MET A 273 10.17 1.65 -8.41
C MET A 273 9.91 2.97 -9.14
N ALA A 274 10.86 3.43 -9.96
CA ALA A 274 10.70 4.63 -10.78
C ALA A 274 9.58 4.47 -11.82
N ALA A 275 9.51 3.29 -12.47
CA ALA A 275 8.46 2.97 -13.43
C ALA A 275 7.06 3.01 -12.78
N VAL A 276 6.92 2.45 -11.57
CA VAL A 276 5.68 2.52 -10.79
C VAL A 276 5.28 3.97 -10.48
N LEU A 277 6.23 4.81 -10.04
CA LEU A 277 5.97 6.22 -9.74
C LEU A 277 5.53 7.00 -10.98
N TYR A 278 6.20 6.80 -12.11
CA TYR A 278 5.85 7.47 -13.36
C TYR A 278 4.52 6.99 -13.94
N ALA A 279 4.21 5.69 -13.80
CA ALA A 279 2.88 5.17 -14.14
C ALA A 279 1.81 5.92 -13.33
N ASP A 280 2.03 6.10 -12.02
CA ASP A 280 1.09 6.83 -11.17
C ASP A 280 0.88 8.29 -11.60
N ILE A 281 1.93 8.97 -12.06
CA ILE A 281 1.82 10.33 -12.58
C ILE A 281 1.02 10.36 -13.88
N ALA A 282 1.36 9.48 -14.83
CA ALA A 282 0.77 9.43 -16.16
C ALA A 282 -0.75 9.15 -16.10
N VAL A 283 -1.20 8.35 -15.14
CA VAL A 283 -2.62 8.02 -15.00
C VAL A 283 -3.45 9.14 -14.35
N GLU A 284 -2.86 10.26 -13.91
CA GLU A 284 -3.60 11.39 -13.32
C GLU A 284 -4.22 12.32 -14.39
N SER A 285 -3.49 12.72 -15.43
CA SER A 285 -4.04 13.47 -16.59
C SER A 285 -3.49 12.98 -17.95
N GLU A 286 -4.15 13.33 -19.05
CA GLU A 286 -3.65 13.04 -20.42
C GLU A 286 -2.34 13.80 -20.70
N GLU A 287 -2.26 15.04 -20.21
CA GLU A 287 -1.05 15.86 -20.27
C GLU A 287 0.11 15.18 -19.53
N ASN A 288 -0.14 14.60 -18.35
CA ASN A 288 0.87 13.89 -17.59
C ASN A 288 1.35 12.62 -18.31
N LEU A 289 0.44 11.90 -18.97
CA LEU A 289 0.79 10.74 -19.79
C LEU A 289 1.78 11.15 -20.89
N GLN A 290 1.45 12.17 -21.68
CA GLN A 290 2.32 12.68 -22.74
C GLN A 290 3.64 13.22 -22.18
N LEU A 291 3.59 13.90 -21.02
CA LEU A 291 4.77 14.41 -20.33
C LEU A 291 5.71 13.26 -19.92
N VAL A 292 5.19 12.22 -19.27
CA VAL A 292 5.97 11.05 -18.84
C VAL A 292 6.55 10.31 -20.03
N GLN A 293 5.75 10.06 -21.08
CA GLN A 293 6.24 9.47 -22.33
C GLN A 293 7.38 10.30 -22.92
N SER A 294 7.24 11.63 -22.98
CA SER A 294 8.30 12.52 -23.47
C SER A 294 9.56 12.49 -22.61
N TYR A 295 9.43 12.29 -21.29
CA TYR A 295 10.57 12.18 -20.40
C TYR A 295 11.32 10.86 -20.58
N LEU A 296 10.60 9.75 -20.71
CA LEU A 296 11.19 8.44 -20.93
C LEU A 296 11.90 8.39 -22.29
N LEU A 297 11.31 9.00 -23.33
CA LEU A 297 11.95 9.17 -24.64
C LEU A 297 13.14 10.14 -24.63
N ARG A 298 13.17 11.16 -23.77
CA ARG A 298 14.38 12.03 -23.64
C ARG A 298 15.48 11.37 -22.81
N TYR A 299 15.13 10.46 -21.91
CA TYR A 299 16.09 9.66 -21.17
C TYR A 299 16.99 8.84 -22.11
N GLU A 300 16.48 8.48 -23.29
CA GLU A 300 17.21 7.92 -24.44
C GLU A 300 18.47 8.72 -24.83
N GLN A 301 18.50 10.03 -24.57
CA GLN A 301 19.62 10.90 -24.94
C GLN A 301 20.62 11.16 -23.80
N THR A 302 20.34 10.68 -22.57
CA THR A 302 21.16 10.95 -21.38
C THR A 302 21.59 9.63 -20.73
N ASP A 303 22.86 9.27 -20.92
CA ASP A 303 23.61 8.10 -20.44
C ASP A 303 22.88 7.15 -19.48
N VAL A 304 22.09 6.20 -20.02
CA VAL A 304 21.75 4.94 -19.33
C VAL A 304 23.05 4.20 -18.90
N ALA A 305 24.13 4.43 -19.65
CA ALA A 305 25.49 3.97 -19.36
C ALA A 305 26.11 4.56 -18.07
N ALA A 306 25.52 5.60 -17.47
CA ALA A 306 25.99 6.20 -16.22
C ALA A 306 25.35 5.60 -14.96
N ILE A 307 24.37 4.69 -15.10
CA ILE A 307 23.79 3.99 -13.95
C ILE A 307 24.83 2.98 -13.46
N PRO A 308 25.39 3.12 -12.25
CA PRO A 308 26.42 2.22 -11.74
C PRO A 308 25.93 0.78 -11.76
N THR A 309 26.77 -0.14 -12.22
CA THR A 309 26.45 -1.57 -12.22
C THR A 309 26.18 -2.01 -10.78
N PRO A 310 25.00 -2.56 -10.48
CA PRO A 310 24.68 -2.97 -9.13
C PRO A 310 25.63 -4.09 -8.67
N THR A 311 26.24 -3.95 -7.50
CA THR A 311 27.23 -4.92 -6.97
C THR A 311 26.68 -5.81 -5.86
N GLY A 312 25.40 -5.69 -5.55
CA GLY A 312 24.79 -6.44 -4.45
C GLY A 312 24.56 -7.91 -4.80
N ASN A 313 23.95 -8.64 -3.87
CA ASN A 313 23.62 -10.06 -4.03
C ASN A 313 22.18 -10.39 -3.60
N ILE A 314 21.33 -9.36 -3.48
CA ILE A 314 19.95 -9.53 -3.04
C ILE A 314 19.06 -9.70 -4.28
N THR A 315 18.38 -10.83 -4.31
CA THR A 315 17.30 -11.08 -5.27
C THR A 315 15.99 -10.52 -4.69
N THR A 316 15.34 -9.65 -5.44
CA THR A 316 14.07 -9.02 -5.03
C THR A 316 13.13 -8.86 -6.21
N GLN A 317 11.87 -8.62 -5.93
CA GLN A 317 10.84 -8.32 -6.93
C GLN A 317 9.92 -7.22 -6.41
N VAL A 318 9.68 -6.19 -7.23
CA VAL A 318 8.70 -5.14 -6.91
C VAL A 318 7.29 -5.65 -7.21
N ILE A 319 6.38 -5.47 -6.26
CA ILE A 319 4.97 -5.84 -6.36
C ILE A 319 4.12 -4.58 -6.21
N PRO A 320 3.77 -3.90 -7.31
CA PRO A 320 2.77 -2.85 -7.29
C PRO A 320 1.37 -3.49 -7.21
N SER A 321 0.53 -2.98 -6.31
CA SER A 321 -0.90 -3.31 -6.30
C SER A 321 -1.74 -2.08 -6.57
N ALA A 322 -2.86 -2.28 -7.25
CA ALA A 322 -3.87 -1.27 -7.51
C ALA A 322 -5.23 -1.95 -7.67
N PRO A 323 -6.36 -1.23 -7.44
CA PRO A 323 -7.71 -1.80 -7.56
C PRO A 323 -8.11 -2.20 -8.98
N GLU A 324 -7.28 -1.85 -9.97
CA GLU A 324 -7.52 -2.06 -11.40
C GLU A 324 -7.20 -3.49 -11.87
N GLN A 325 -6.50 -4.29 -11.05
CA GLN A 325 -6.16 -5.67 -11.37
C GLN A 325 -7.33 -6.60 -11.05
N ASP A 326 -7.64 -7.52 -11.96
CA ASP A 326 -8.77 -8.44 -11.78
C ASP A 326 -8.63 -9.33 -10.53
N GLU A 327 -7.38 -9.55 -10.15
CA GLU A 327 -6.90 -10.30 -9.01
C GLU A 327 -5.97 -9.39 -8.20
N SER A 328 -6.09 -9.38 -6.86
CA SER A 328 -5.16 -8.60 -6.02
C SER A 328 -3.85 -9.36 -5.89
N ILE A 329 -2.88 -9.01 -6.73
CA ILE A 329 -1.61 -9.74 -6.82
C ILE A 329 -0.84 -9.78 -5.49
N ILE A 330 -0.91 -8.69 -4.72
CA ILE A 330 -0.26 -8.60 -3.40
C ILE A 330 -0.95 -9.52 -2.39
N TYR A 331 -2.27 -9.63 -2.45
CA TYR A 331 -3.03 -10.49 -1.57
C TYR A 331 -2.77 -11.98 -1.88
N GLU A 332 -2.73 -12.34 -3.16
CA GLU A 332 -2.36 -13.69 -3.60
C GLU A 332 -0.93 -14.06 -3.23
N THR A 333 0.00 -13.12 -3.36
CA THR A 333 1.39 -13.27 -2.89
C THR A 333 1.43 -13.61 -1.41
N ILE A 334 0.72 -12.86 -0.57
CA ILE A 334 0.65 -13.12 0.87
C ILE A 334 0.07 -14.50 1.16
N LEU A 335 -1.03 -14.90 0.49
CA LEU A 335 -1.63 -16.22 0.68
C LEU A 335 -0.67 -17.35 0.27
N CYS A 336 -0.05 -17.24 -0.91
CA CYS A 336 0.93 -18.22 -1.38
C CYS A 336 2.10 -18.36 -0.40
N ALA A 337 2.62 -17.24 0.11
CA ALA A 337 3.72 -17.22 1.06
C ALA A 337 3.34 -17.86 2.41
N ILE A 338 2.14 -17.62 2.93
CA ILE A 338 1.63 -18.27 4.15
C ILE A 338 1.42 -19.78 3.93
N HIS A 339 0.96 -20.18 2.74
CA HIS A 339 0.78 -21.59 2.41
C HIS A 339 2.10 -22.33 2.20
N SER A 340 3.16 -21.66 1.72
CA SER A 340 4.48 -22.26 1.53
C SER A 340 5.30 -22.37 2.82
N ALA A 341 4.95 -21.64 3.88
CA ALA A 341 5.65 -21.65 5.16
C ALA A 341 5.74 -23.06 5.79
N THR A 342 6.94 -23.40 6.27
CA THR A 342 7.26 -24.70 6.87
C THR A 342 7.74 -24.63 8.32
N LYS A 343 8.25 -23.47 8.77
CA LYS A 343 8.83 -23.26 10.10
C LYS A 343 8.14 -22.14 10.86
N ARG A 344 8.08 -20.93 10.30
CA ARG A 344 7.53 -19.75 10.99
C ARG A 344 6.94 -18.71 10.06
N ILE A 345 5.99 -17.96 10.60
CA ILE A 345 5.39 -16.77 9.98
C ILE A 345 5.39 -15.66 11.03
N VAL A 346 6.02 -14.53 10.72
CA VAL A 346 5.98 -13.34 11.59
C VAL A 346 5.46 -12.15 10.81
N ILE A 347 4.33 -11.60 11.24
CA ILE A 347 3.65 -10.48 10.58
C ILE A 347 3.69 -9.27 11.49
N THR A 348 4.16 -8.15 11.00
CA THR A 348 4.00 -6.84 11.65
C THR A 348 3.10 -5.97 10.80
N THR A 349 2.06 -5.41 11.40
CA THR A 349 1.11 -4.55 10.68
C THR A 349 0.35 -3.64 11.65
N PRO A 350 0.09 -2.36 11.31
CA PRO A 350 -0.71 -1.48 12.18
C PRO A 350 -2.18 -1.90 12.23
N TYR A 351 -2.69 -2.47 11.14
CA TYR A 351 -4.11 -2.80 10.98
C TYR A 351 -4.23 -4.22 10.48
N PHE A 352 -4.91 -5.04 11.29
CA PHE A 352 -5.17 -6.44 10.98
C PHE A 352 -6.67 -6.67 10.97
N VAL A 353 -7.27 -6.59 9.79
CA VAL A 353 -8.71 -6.80 9.53
C VAL A 353 -8.83 -7.80 8.37
N PRO A 354 -8.53 -9.08 8.61
CA PRO A 354 -8.48 -10.09 7.57
C PRO A 354 -9.88 -10.51 7.11
N ASN A 355 -9.94 -11.07 5.90
CA ASN A 355 -11.09 -11.85 5.46
C ASN A 355 -10.89 -13.35 5.77
N GLU A 356 -11.90 -14.15 5.40
CA GLU A 356 -11.92 -15.58 5.65
C GLU A 356 -10.75 -16.36 5.00
N PRO A 357 -10.35 -16.16 3.73
CA PRO A 357 -9.23 -16.90 3.18
C PRO A 357 -7.89 -16.61 3.89
N LEU A 358 -7.62 -15.36 4.29
CA LEU A 358 -6.41 -15.05 5.06
C LEU A 358 -6.43 -15.71 6.45
N LEU A 359 -7.59 -15.72 7.12
CA LEU A 359 -7.77 -16.45 8.40
C LEU A 359 -7.55 -17.95 8.24
N ILE A 360 -8.11 -18.56 7.18
CA ILE A 360 -7.91 -19.98 6.88
C ILE A 360 -6.44 -20.27 6.62
N ALA A 361 -5.74 -19.43 5.84
CA ALA A 361 -4.33 -19.60 5.55
C ALA A 361 -3.48 -19.60 6.83
N LEU A 362 -3.68 -18.61 7.71
CA LEU A 362 -2.96 -18.49 8.98
C LEU A 362 -3.28 -19.64 9.95
N THR A 363 -4.56 -19.93 10.18
CA THR A 363 -4.98 -20.99 11.11
C THR A 363 -4.57 -22.37 10.60
N THR A 364 -4.59 -22.61 9.29
CA THR A 364 -4.09 -23.86 8.72
C THR A 364 -2.58 -23.95 8.84
N ALA A 365 -1.82 -22.86 8.65
CA ALA A 365 -0.38 -22.86 8.89
C ALA A 365 -0.04 -23.23 10.34
N ALA A 366 -0.71 -22.61 11.31
CA ALA A 366 -0.53 -22.94 12.73
C ALA A 366 -0.86 -24.42 13.02
N ARG A 367 -1.95 -24.96 12.45
CA ARG A 367 -2.31 -26.39 12.57
C ARG A 367 -1.30 -27.34 11.90
N ARG A 368 -0.57 -26.89 10.88
CA ARG A 368 0.54 -27.65 10.28
C ARG A 368 1.80 -27.68 11.18
N GLY A 369 1.79 -26.94 12.29
CA GLY A 369 2.93 -26.83 13.21
C GLY A 369 3.87 -25.66 12.90
N VAL A 370 3.48 -24.75 12.00
CA VAL A 370 4.24 -23.52 11.72
C VAL A 370 4.06 -22.54 12.88
N ASP A 371 5.14 -21.94 13.39
CA ASP A 371 5.05 -20.93 14.44
C ASP A 371 4.57 -19.59 13.87
N VAL A 372 3.34 -19.19 14.19
CA VAL A 372 2.72 -17.98 13.66
C VAL A 372 2.64 -16.91 14.74
N THR A 373 3.28 -15.76 14.49
CA THR A 373 3.26 -14.59 15.38
C THR A 373 2.76 -13.34 14.65
N LEU A 374 1.76 -12.67 15.22
CA LEU A 374 1.27 -11.36 14.79
C LEU A 374 1.76 -10.30 15.78
N ILE A 375 2.47 -9.29 15.28
CA ILE A 375 2.91 -8.11 16.02
C ILE A 375 2.00 -6.95 15.61
N LEU A 376 1.17 -6.51 16.55
CA LEU A 376 0.17 -5.48 16.35
C LEU A 376 0.40 -4.35 17.35
N PRO A 377 0.14 -3.08 17.02
CA PRO A 377 0.17 -2.02 18.03
C PRO A 377 -0.93 -2.23 19.07
N GLU A 378 -0.62 -1.96 20.35
CA GLU A 378 -1.61 -2.02 21.43
C GLU A 378 -2.72 -0.96 21.24
N LYS A 379 -2.32 0.22 20.75
CA LYS A 379 -3.17 1.37 20.49
C LYS A 379 -3.09 1.74 19.00
N VAL A 380 -4.24 1.96 18.38
CA VAL A 380 -4.38 2.44 17.00
C VAL A 380 -5.18 3.73 16.96
N ASP A 381 -4.96 4.55 15.95
CA ASP A 381 -5.61 5.86 15.77
C ASP A 381 -7.06 5.76 15.25
N SER A 382 -7.47 4.56 14.81
CA SER A 382 -8.83 4.26 14.38
C SER A 382 -9.55 3.34 15.36
N PHE A 383 -10.57 3.90 16.05
CA PHE A 383 -11.43 3.14 16.97
C PHE A 383 -12.09 1.94 16.27
N MET A 384 -12.63 2.12 15.07
CA MET A 384 -13.34 1.06 14.36
C MET A 384 -12.41 -0.09 13.99
N VAL A 385 -11.21 0.22 13.49
CA VAL A 385 -10.20 -0.78 13.14
C VAL A 385 -9.73 -1.53 14.39
N ARG A 386 -9.60 -0.84 15.53
CA ARG A 386 -9.23 -1.46 16.83
C ARG A 386 -10.17 -2.61 17.20
N TYR A 387 -11.48 -2.39 17.17
CA TYR A 387 -12.45 -3.42 17.56
C TYR A 387 -12.70 -4.45 16.46
N ALA A 388 -12.61 -4.05 15.19
CA ALA A 388 -12.64 -4.97 14.06
C ALA A 388 -11.53 -6.03 14.21
N SER A 389 -10.31 -5.59 14.47
CA SER A 389 -9.15 -6.47 14.64
C SER A 389 -9.33 -7.44 15.83
N ARG A 390 -9.73 -6.90 16.98
CA ARG A 390 -9.92 -7.67 18.22
C ARG A 390 -10.99 -8.76 18.12
N ALA A 391 -11.97 -8.60 17.22
CA ALA A 391 -13.01 -9.59 16.96
C ALA A 391 -12.45 -10.93 16.43
N TYR A 392 -11.24 -10.94 15.88
CA TYR A 392 -10.59 -12.13 15.33
C TYR A 392 -9.63 -12.81 16.32
N PHE A 393 -9.22 -12.13 17.40
CA PHE A 393 -8.22 -12.65 18.34
C PHE A 393 -8.62 -13.99 18.98
N PRO A 394 -9.88 -14.22 19.43
CA PRO A 394 -10.24 -15.50 20.03
C PRO A 394 -10.06 -16.69 19.08
N LEU A 395 -10.34 -16.50 17.78
CA LEU A 395 -10.17 -17.56 16.77
C LEU A 395 -8.69 -17.87 16.54
N LEU A 396 -7.86 -16.84 16.48
CA LEU A 396 -6.42 -16.97 16.24
C LEU A 396 -5.71 -17.64 17.43
N LEU A 397 -5.96 -17.14 18.64
CA LEU A 397 -5.38 -17.66 19.89
C LEU A 397 -5.73 -19.15 20.08
N LYS A 398 -7.01 -19.52 19.85
CA LYS A 398 -7.47 -20.91 19.90
C LYS A 398 -6.71 -21.85 18.95
N HIS A 399 -6.16 -21.32 17.86
CA HIS A 399 -5.37 -22.07 16.89
C HIS A 399 -3.85 -21.98 17.12
N GLY A 400 -3.42 -21.47 18.28
CA GLY A 400 -2.02 -21.38 18.66
C GLY A 400 -1.25 -20.22 18.01
N ILE A 401 -1.96 -19.29 17.35
CA ILE A 401 -1.34 -18.10 16.78
C ILE A 401 -1.05 -17.11 17.90
N LYS A 402 0.21 -16.70 18.02
CA LYS A 402 0.68 -15.75 19.03
C LYS A 402 0.34 -14.33 18.59
N ILE A 403 -0.25 -13.53 19.47
CA ILE A 403 -0.51 -12.11 19.23
C ILE A 403 0.30 -11.30 20.24
N ALA A 404 1.24 -10.50 19.75
CA ALA A 404 2.08 -9.60 20.52
C ALA A 404 1.60 -8.16 20.30
N GLN A 405 1.28 -7.46 21.39
CA GLN A 405 0.86 -6.07 21.37
C GLN A 405 2.03 -5.14 21.71
N PHE A 406 2.51 -4.41 20.71
CA PHE A 406 3.58 -3.43 20.84
C PHE A 406 3.11 -2.18 21.57
N ASN A 407 3.88 -1.73 22.58
CA ASN A 407 3.47 -0.67 23.49
C ASN A 407 4.31 0.62 23.44
N ALA A 408 5.41 0.65 22.66
CA ALA A 408 6.31 1.79 22.57
C ALA A 408 5.94 2.80 21.46
N GLY A 409 4.65 2.91 21.11
CA GLY A 409 4.14 3.82 20.08
C GLY A 409 3.13 3.15 19.14
N LEU A 410 2.81 3.81 18.03
CA LEU A 410 2.03 3.20 16.96
C LEU A 410 2.97 2.48 16.00
N LEU A 411 3.08 1.17 16.16
CA LEU A 411 3.82 0.33 15.22
C LEU A 411 3.14 0.34 13.85
N HIS A 412 3.75 1.04 12.89
CA HIS A 412 3.23 1.27 11.55
C HIS A 412 4.04 0.55 10.47
N ALA A 413 5.09 -0.18 10.84
CA ALA A 413 5.79 -1.13 9.98
C ALA A 413 4.83 -2.16 9.34
N LYS A 414 5.07 -2.49 8.05
CA LYS A 414 4.38 -3.58 7.35
C LYS A 414 5.40 -4.58 6.82
N THR A 415 5.57 -5.67 7.56
CA THR A 415 6.55 -6.71 7.26
C THR A 415 5.94 -8.09 7.44
N LEU A 416 6.33 -9.02 6.57
CA LEU A 416 6.00 -10.44 6.66
C LEU A 416 7.31 -11.20 6.48
N VAL A 417 7.65 -12.06 7.42
CA VAL A 417 8.76 -13.01 7.32
C VAL A 417 8.18 -14.41 7.22
N ILE A 418 8.60 -15.15 6.20
CA ILE A 418 8.29 -16.57 6.02
C ILE A 418 9.59 -17.36 6.16
N ASP A 419 9.59 -18.27 7.12
CA ASP A 419 10.73 -19.11 7.45
C ASP A 419 12.00 -18.27 7.66
N ASP A 420 13.03 -18.46 6.82
CA ASP A 420 14.32 -17.78 6.94
C ASP A 420 14.80 -17.13 5.63
N ASP A 421 14.04 -17.28 4.53
CA ASP A 421 14.54 -16.98 3.18
C ASP A 421 13.59 -16.13 2.33
N PHE A 422 12.40 -15.81 2.82
CA PHE A 422 11.46 -14.91 2.15
C PHE A 422 10.92 -13.86 3.12
N SER A 423 10.89 -12.63 2.64
CA SER A 423 10.18 -11.55 3.31
C SER A 423 9.41 -10.68 2.33
N LEU A 424 8.27 -10.16 2.79
CA LEU A 424 7.53 -9.10 2.12
C LEU A 424 7.67 -7.82 2.95
N PHE A 425 8.07 -6.74 2.31
CA PHE A 425 8.36 -5.47 2.95
C PHE A 425 7.78 -4.32 2.12
N GLY A 426 7.00 -3.41 2.71
CA GLY A 426 6.44 -2.31 1.92
C GLY A 426 5.34 -1.51 2.59
N THR A 427 4.33 -1.15 1.81
CA THR A 427 3.25 -0.23 2.23
C THR A 427 1.94 -0.93 2.60
N VAL A 428 1.79 -2.21 2.23
CA VAL A 428 0.53 -2.97 2.34
C VAL A 428 0.21 -3.36 3.79
N ASN A 429 -0.95 -2.94 4.31
CA ASN A 429 -1.47 -3.43 5.59
C ASN A 429 -2.17 -4.79 5.42
N MET A 430 -2.41 -5.50 6.52
CA MET A 430 -3.18 -6.76 6.51
C MET A 430 -4.69 -6.48 6.65
N ASP A 431 -5.22 -5.66 5.76
CA ASP A 431 -6.62 -5.26 5.71
C ASP A 431 -7.17 -5.18 4.28
N MET A 432 -8.50 -5.21 4.18
CA MET A 432 -9.22 -5.27 2.90
C MET A 432 -9.01 -4.04 2.03
N ARG A 433 -8.71 -2.87 2.61
CA ARG A 433 -8.45 -1.65 1.86
C ARG A 433 -7.10 -1.72 1.18
N SER A 434 -6.04 -2.09 1.91
CA SER A 434 -4.71 -2.26 1.33
C SER A 434 -4.67 -3.39 0.29
N PHE A 435 -5.48 -4.43 0.46
CA PHE A 435 -5.55 -5.51 -0.53
C PHE A 435 -6.29 -5.12 -1.81
N PHE A 436 -7.42 -4.39 -1.72
CA PHE A 436 -8.33 -4.25 -2.87
C PHE A 436 -8.62 -2.82 -3.30
N LEU A 437 -8.31 -1.80 -2.49
CA LEU A 437 -8.75 -0.42 -2.70
C LEU A 437 -7.61 0.60 -2.82
N ASN A 438 -6.50 0.41 -2.11
CA ASN A 438 -5.38 1.34 -2.16
C ASN A 438 -4.40 0.93 -3.26
N LEU A 439 -3.69 1.92 -3.79
CA LEU A 439 -2.46 1.64 -4.53
C LEU A 439 -1.35 1.42 -3.49
N GLU A 440 -0.72 0.26 -3.52
CA GLU A 440 0.39 -0.12 -2.63
C GLU A 440 1.61 -0.53 -3.44
N ILE A 441 2.77 -0.60 -2.79
CA ILE A 441 4.01 -1.14 -3.33
C ILE A 441 4.69 -1.98 -2.26
N SER A 442 5.16 -3.17 -2.64
CA SER A 442 5.91 -4.05 -1.76
C SER A 442 7.12 -4.64 -2.47
N LEU A 443 8.14 -5.01 -1.70
CA LEU A 443 9.29 -5.78 -2.13
C LEU A 443 9.12 -7.21 -1.62
N ALA A 444 9.08 -8.17 -2.54
CA ALA A 444 9.30 -9.57 -2.22
C ALA A 444 10.80 -9.84 -2.28
N ILE A 445 11.39 -10.11 -1.12
CA ILE A 445 12.84 -10.26 -0.94
C ILE A 445 13.13 -11.75 -0.76
N TYR A 446 13.90 -12.30 -1.70
CA TYR A 446 14.30 -13.71 -1.75
C TYR A 446 15.76 -13.86 -1.30
N ASN A 447 16.09 -13.31 -0.13
CA ASN A 447 17.44 -13.30 0.41
C ASN A 447 17.42 -13.59 1.90
N ARG A 448 18.18 -14.60 2.32
CA ARG A 448 18.25 -15.05 3.70
C ARG A 448 18.81 -13.99 4.65
N ASN A 449 19.91 -13.34 4.29
CA ASN A 449 20.54 -12.37 5.17
C ASN A 449 19.63 -11.15 5.42
N MET A 450 19.01 -10.62 4.37
CA MET A 450 18.07 -9.52 4.53
C MET A 450 16.80 -9.95 5.29
N THR A 451 16.31 -11.17 5.05
CA THR A 451 15.18 -11.72 5.82
C THR A 451 15.54 -11.89 7.31
N GLU A 452 16.76 -12.30 7.63
CA GLU A 452 17.27 -12.37 9.01
C GLU A 452 17.36 -10.98 9.66
N GLN A 453 17.76 -9.93 8.93
CA GLN A 453 17.77 -8.55 9.43
C GLN A 453 16.35 -8.04 9.73
N ILE A 454 15.38 -8.30 8.84
CA ILE A 454 13.97 -7.96 9.07
C ILE A 454 13.41 -8.76 10.25
N ALA A 455 13.74 -10.04 10.36
CA ALA A 455 13.34 -10.87 11.49
C ALA A 455 13.94 -10.36 12.81
N ALA A 456 15.20 -9.89 12.81
CA ALA A 456 15.84 -9.30 13.99
C ALA A 456 15.15 -8.01 14.43
N LEU A 457 14.73 -7.16 13.48
CA LEU A 457 13.89 -6.00 13.76
C LEU A 457 12.55 -6.41 14.40
N GLN A 458 11.89 -7.44 13.87
CA GLN A 458 10.67 -7.96 14.47
C GLN A 458 10.90 -8.50 15.90
N GLN A 459 12.05 -9.10 16.19
CA GLN A 459 12.40 -9.49 17.56
C GLN A 459 12.56 -8.29 18.49
N GLN A 460 13.09 -7.16 18.01
CA GLN A 460 13.13 -5.92 18.80
C GLN A 460 11.72 -5.44 19.12
N TYR A 461 10.80 -5.45 18.15
CA TYR A 461 9.40 -5.12 18.41
C TYR A 461 8.75 -6.07 19.43
N LEU A 462 9.08 -7.36 19.38
CA LEU A 462 8.58 -8.33 20.37
C LEU A 462 9.11 -8.06 21.78
N ALA A 463 10.33 -7.55 21.93
CA ALA A 463 10.88 -7.18 23.24
C ALA A 463 10.08 -6.04 23.90
N ASP A 464 9.55 -5.11 23.10
CA ASP A 464 8.65 -4.03 23.53
C ASP A 464 7.17 -4.38 23.39
N SER A 465 6.85 -5.68 23.32
CA SER A 465 5.48 -6.16 23.19
C SER A 465 5.04 -6.99 24.39
N ARG A 466 3.73 -6.97 24.64
CA ARG A 466 3.07 -7.92 25.54
C ARG A 466 2.29 -8.96 24.74
N TYR A 467 2.55 -10.24 24.97
CA TYR A 467 1.72 -11.29 24.42
C TYR A 467 0.33 -11.27 25.05
N ILE A 468 -0.69 -11.43 24.20
CA ILE A 468 -2.06 -11.64 24.67
C ILE A 468 -2.17 -13.06 25.21
N ASP A 469 -2.52 -13.16 26.49
CA ASP A 469 -2.85 -14.42 27.11
C ASP A 469 -4.26 -14.87 26.68
N GLU A 470 -4.37 -16.13 26.23
CA GLU A 470 -5.63 -16.69 25.75
C GLU A 470 -6.69 -16.72 26.86
N VAL A 471 -6.28 -17.08 28.07
CA VAL A 471 -7.16 -17.22 29.23
C VAL A 471 -7.70 -15.84 29.61
N ASP A 472 -6.83 -14.86 29.83
CA ASP A 472 -7.21 -13.49 30.15
C ASP A 472 -8.15 -12.89 29.08
N TRP A 473 -7.89 -13.16 27.80
CA TRP A 473 -8.71 -12.66 26.71
C TRP A 473 -10.10 -13.29 26.67
N LEU A 474 -10.24 -14.55 27.06
CA LEU A 474 -11.54 -15.24 27.14
C LEU A 474 -12.35 -14.83 28.37
N TYR A 475 -11.70 -14.45 29.48
CA TYR A 475 -12.36 -14.04 30.73
C TYR A 475 -12.77 -12.55 30.78
N ARG A 476 -12.51 -11.77 29.73
CA ARG A 476 -12.93 -10.36 29.65
C ARG A 476 -14.45 -10.19 29.67
N GLN A 477 -14.89 -8.98 30.01
CA GLN A 477 -16.32 -8.65 30.08
C GLN A 477 -17.03 -8.93 28.74
N LYS A 478 -18.07 -9.77 28.78
CA LYS A 478 -18.75 -10.32 27.58
C LYS A 478 -19.34 -9.26 26.65
N TRP A 479 -19.67 -8.07 27.16
CA TRP A 479 -20.23 -6.98 26.34
C TRP A 479 -19.22 -6.45 25.30
N TRP A 480 -17.91 -6.51 25.58
CA TRP A 480 -16.89 -6.16 24.59
C TRP A 480 -16.92 -7.11 23.40
N GLY A 481 -17.21 -8.39 23.63
CA GLY A 481 -17.42 -9.37 22.56
C GLY A 481 -18.61 -9.00 21.67
N LEU A 482 -19.67 -8.42 22.21
CA LEU A 482 -20.80 -7.92 21.41
C LEU A 482 -20.38 -6.74 20.53
N VAL A 483 -19.69 -5.74 21.09
CA VAL A 483 -19.19 -4.58 20.34
C VAL A 483 -18.28 -5.01 19.20
N GLU A 484 -17.33 -5.89 19.48
CA GLU A 484 -16.39 -6.41 18.48
C GLU A 484 -17.09 -7.19 17.38
N ASN A 485 -18.05 -8.04 17.71
CA ASN A 485 -18.84 -8.77 16.72
C ASN A 485 -19.71 -7.85 15.86
N ILE A 486 -20.27 -6.77 16.42
CA ILE A 486 -21.00 -5.75 15.65
C ILE A 486 -20.07 -5.03 14.68
N VAL A 487 -18.90 -4.58 15.14
CA VAL A 487 -17.91 -3.92 14.30
C VAL A 487 -17.37 -4.88 13.22
N ARG A 488 -17.25 -6.17 13.53
CA ARG A 488 -16.87 -7.21 12.57
C ARG A 488 -17.82 -7.29 11.37
N LEU A 489 -19.12 -7.06 11.56
CA LEU A 489 -20.10 -7.06 10.46
C LEU A 489 -19.86 -5.91 9.47
N VAL A 490 -19.24 -4.82 9.92
CA VAL A 490 -18.89 -3.65 9.10
C VAL A 490 -17.47 -3.78 8.53
N SER A 491 -16.67 -4.75 8.98
CA SER A 491 -15.28 -4.94 8.55
C SER A 491 -15.08 -5.15 7.04
N PRO A 492 -16.01 -5.74 6.28
CA PRO A 492 -15.87 -5.80 4.82
C PRO A 492 -15.99 -4.43 4.11
N LEU A 493 -16.40 -3.38 4.83
CA LEU A 493 -16.44 -1.99 4.35
C LEU A 493 -15.25 -1.16 4.87
N LEU A 494 -14.54 -1.68 5.87
CA LEU A 494 -13.30 -1.14 6.42
C LEU A 494 -12.09 -1.62 5.65
#